data_AF-R1F9T5-F1
#
_entry.id   AF-R1F9T5-F1
#
_cell.length_a   1.000
_cell.length_b   1.000
_cell.length_c   1.000
_cell.angle_alpha   90.00
_cell.angle_beta   90.00
_cell.angle_gamma   90.00
#
_symmetry.space_group_name_H-M   'P 1'
#
loop_
_entity.id
_entity.type
_entity.pdbx_description
1 polymer ?
#
loop_
_entity_poly.entity_id
_entity_poly.type
_entity_poly.pdbx_seq_one_letter_code
_entity_poly.pdbx_strand_id
1 'polypeptide(L)'
;MQRRAAVPHKAQHREAVKFNEGWGSVRARDKAGRPVNTHVQDHPLDGNHKVNNRHVDNRRDIKGNNVVINNNHNHIVVPPNRRRVYHDVVVVRPYGHWYGGYGSYYDDNDAWKWLAFTAITLKILDNINEEQQREHEAAQVKATTAPLNQPITWNDGNASGSVTAVRDGTSNNGRYCREFQQSITVGGKKEDAFGTACQNPDGAWEIVSD
;
A
#
# COMPACT_ATOMS: atom_id res chain seq x y z
N MET A 1 -36.31 33.08 30.84
CA MET A 1 -35.30 32.93 29.78
C MET A 1 -34.00 32.41 30.40
N GLN A 2 -33.78 31.10 30.42
CA GLN A 2 -32.55 30.51 30.98
C GLN A 2 -31.47 30.44 29.89
N ARG A 3 -30.36 31.15 30.13
CA ARG A 3 -29.16 31.11 29.26
C ARG A 3 -28.47 29.76 29.43
N ARG A 4 -28.36 28.98 28.35
CA ARG A 4 -27.54 27.76 28.32
C ARG A 4 -26.07 28.17 28.36
N ALA A 5 -25.35 27.72 29.38
CA ALA A 5 -23.90 27.83 29.43
C ALA A 5 -23.28 26.88 28.40
N ALA A 6 -22.35 27.40 27.60
CA ALA A 6 -21.54 26.60 26.69
C ALA A 6 -20.55 25.75 27.50
N VAL A 7 -20.54 24.44 27.24
CA VAL A 7 -19.54 23.52 27.81
C VAL A 7 -18.22 23.73 27.05
N PRO A 8 -17.10 24.05 27.73
CA PRO A 8 -15.82 24.19 27.05
C PRO A 8 -15.32 22.81 26.61
N HIS A 9 -15.10 22.64 25.31
CA HIS A 9 -14.42 21.47 24.75
C HIS A 9 -12.98 21.50 25.27
N LYS A 10 -12.66 20.69 26.29
CA LYS A 10 -11.28 20.46 26.69
C LYS A 10 -10.54 19.86 25.50
N ALA A 11 -9.61 20.60 24.93
CA ALA A 11 -8.59 20.06 24.06
C ALA A 11 -7.80 19.05 24.89
N GLN A 12 -8.04 17.76 24.66
CA GLN A 12 -7.21 16.71 25.24
C GLN A 12 -5.82 16.88 24.64
N HIS A 13 -4.84 17.20 25.49
CA HIS A 13 -3.43 16.99 25.20
C HIS A 13 -3.25 15.50 24.90
N ARG A 14 -3.30 15.13 23.61
CA ARG A 14 -2.97 13.78 23.16
C ARG A 14 -1.45 13.69 23.15
N GLU A 15 -0.88 12.82 23.99
CA GLU A 15 0.50 12.38 23.78
C GLU A 15 0.67 11.99 22.31
N ALA A 16 1.76 12.43 21.69
CA ALA A 16 2.07 12.05 20.33
C ALA A 16 2.24 10.52 20.28
N VAL A 17 1.24 9.82 19.73
CA VAL A 17 1.30 8.38 19.53
C VAL A 17 2.50 8.09 18.65
N LYS A 18 3.47 7.34 19.20
CA LYS A 18 4.66 6.91 18.48
C LYS A 18 4.39 5.62 17.73
N PHE A 19 4.53 5.67 16.41
CA PHE A 19 4.57 4.49 15.56
C PHE A 19 6.03 4.04 15.44
N ASN A 20 6.29 2.76 15.72
CA ASN A 20 7.60 2.17 15.49
C ASN A 20 7.81 1.99 13.99
N GLU A 21 8.89 2.55 13.45
CA GLU A 21 9.35 2.22 12.11
C GLU A 21 10.43 1.14 12.24
N GLY A 22 10.06 -0.12 12.01
CA GLY A 22 10.95 -1.27 12.17
C GLY A 22 10.68 -2.34 11.12
N TRP A 23 11.47 -2.29 10.03
CA TRP A 23 11.68 -3.31 8.99
C TRP A 23 10.56 -4.31 8.72
N GLY A 24 9.77 -4.02 7.67
CA GLY A 24 9.08 -5.09 6.96
C GLY A 24 7.77 -4.66 6.32
N SER A 25 7.83 -3.97 5.18
CA SER A 25 7.33 -4.49 3.90
C SER A 25 7.35 -3.38 2.84
N VAL A 26 7.91 -3.69 1.67
CA VAL A 26 7.83 -2.93 0.42
C VAL A 26 8.56 -1.58 0.26
N ARG A 27 9.72 -1.37 0.90
CA ARG A 27 10.73 -0.43 0.36
C ARG A 27 11.77 -1.17 -0.49
N ALA A 28 11.97 -0.72 -1.73
CA ALA A 28 13.05 -1.15 -2.61
C ALA A 28 14.39 -0.47 -2.24
N ARG A 29 14.84 -0.54 -0.98
CA ARG A 29 16.23 -0.20 -0.62
C ARG A 29 16.72 -1.12 0.47
N ASP A 30 17.63 -2.02 0.06
CA ASP A 30 18.95 -2.15 0.68
C ASP A 30 19.80 -3.24 0.01
N LYS A 31 20.85 -2.80 -0.71
CA LYS A 31 22.24 -3.18 -0.47
C LYS A 31 23.13 -2.57 -1.56
N ALA A 32 23.49 -1.29 -1.36
CA ALA A 32 24.79 -0.80 -1.82
C ALA A 32 25.86 -1.38 -0.88
N GLY A 33 26.25 -2.63 -1.12
CA GLY A 33 27.43 -3.25 -0.54
C GLY A 33 28.53 -3.31 -1.60
N ARG A 34 29.71 -2.78 -1.25
CA ARG A 34 30.94 -2.64 -2.06
C ARG A 34 31.23 -3.82 -3.01
N PRO A 35 31.83 -3.59 -4.20
CA PRO A 35 32.12 -4.66 -5.14
C PRO A 35 33.20 -5.57 -4.56
N VAL A 36 32.87 -6.86 -4.37
CA VAL A 36 33.88 -7.90 -4.20
C VAL A 36 34.34 -8.32 -5.59
N ASN A 37 35.59 -7.96 -5.88
CA ASN A 37 36.30 -8.36 -7.07
C ASN A 37 36.40 -9.90 -7.09
N THR A 38 35.78 -10.56 -8.07
CA THR A 38 36.09 -11.96 -8.39
C THR A 38 36.43 -12.04 -9.87
N HIS A 39 37.74 -12.03 -10.10
CA HIS A 39 38.38 -12.48 -11.31
C HIS A 39 38.07 -13.97 -11.48
N VAL A 40 37.35 -14.37 -12.52
CA VAL A 40 37.38 -15.75 -13.04
C VAL A 40 37.29 -15.67 -14.56
N GLN A 41 38.12 -16.50 -15.19
CA GLN A 41 38.72 -16.36 -16.50
C GLN A 41 37.78 -16.73 -17.65
N ASP A 42 38.00 -16.05 -18.77
CA ASP A 42 37.46 -16.39 -20.09
C ASP A 42 37.99 -17.74 -20.59
N HIS A 43 37.10 -18.60 -21.08
CA HIS A 43 37.41 -19.49 -22.21
C HIS A 43 36.17 -19.70 -23.11
N PRO A 44 36.35 -19.70 -24.45
CA PRO A 44 35.26 -19.59 -25.43
C PRO A 44 34.92 -20.94 -26.06
N LEU A 45 33.65 -21.19 -26.45
CA LEU A 45 33.29 -22.00 -27.63
C LEU A 45 31.87 -21.71 -28.15
N ASP A 46 31.82 -21.19 -29.38
CA ASP A 46 30.91 -21.46 -30.50
C ASP A 46 29.37 -21.37 -30.37
N GLY A 47 28.83 -20.33 -31.03
CA GLY A 47 27.95 -20.50 -32.20
C GLY A 47 26.45 -20.77 -31.98
N ASN A 48 25.63 -19.70 -31.98
CA ASN A 48 24.65 -19.46 -33.06
C ASN A 48 23.94 -18.10 -32.88
N HIS A 49 23.96 -17.26 -33.91
CA HIS A 49 23.20 -16.02 -33.96
C HIS A 49 21.74 -16.31 -34.33
N LYS A 50 20.78 -15.95 -33.47
CA LYS A 50 19.41 -15.62 -33.89
C LYS A 50 19.01 -14.29 -33.23
N VAL A 51 18.94 -13.25 -34.06
CA VAL A 51 18.36 -11.95 -33.72
C VAL A 51 16.89 -12.14 -33.45
N ASN A 52 16.37 -11.73 -32.29
CA ASN A 52 14.93 -11.52 -32.09
C ASN A 52 14.69 -10.36 -31.12
N ASN A 53 13.97 -9.35 -31.62
CA ASN A 53 13.31 -8.23 -30.96
C ASN A 53 13.89 -7.72 -29.64
N ARG A 54 14.50 -6.53 -29.69
CA ARG A 54 14.65 -5.65 -28.53
C ARG A 54 13.26 -5.20 -28.07
N HIS A 55 12.60 -5.98 -27.23
CA HIS A 55 11.67 -5.40 -26.27
C HIS A 55 12.52 -4.71 -25.21
N VAL A 56 12.26 -3.42 -25.02
CA VAL A 56 12.80 -2.64 -23.92
C VAL A 56 12.25 -3.26 -22.65
N ASP A 57 12.97 -4.25 -22.10
CA ASP A 57 12.67 -4.85 -20.81
C ASP A 57 12.90 -3.75 -19.77
N ASN A 58 11.83 -3.05 -19.40
CA ASN A 58 11.80 -2.10 -18.28
C ASN A 58 11.78 -2.87 -16.93
N ARG A 59 12.40 -4.05 -16.92
CA ARG A 59 12.64 -4.89 -15.76
C ARG A 59 13.86 -4.34 -15.03
N ARG A 60 13.65 -3.36 -14.15
CA ARG A 60 14.51 -3.29 -12.96
C ARG A 60 14.10 -4.46 -12.08
N ASP A 61 14.67 -5.61 -12.41
CA ASP A 61 14.50 -6.89 -11.75
C ASP A 61 14.76 -6.74 -10.24
N ILE A 62 13.73 -6.91 -9.42
CA ILE A 62 13.91 -7.38 -8.04
C ILE A 62 14.43 -8.81 -8.16
N LYS A 63 15.74 -8.98 -8.22
CA LYS A 63 16.39 -10.29 -8.27
C LYS A 63 15.94 -11.15 -7.07
N GLY A 64 15.30 -12.28 -7.36
CA GLY A 64 15.34 -13.50 -6.55
C GLY A 64 14.50 -13.59 -5.27
N ASN A 65 14.01 -12.50 -4.69
CA ASN A 65 13.29 -12.56 -3.41
C ASN A 65 11.77 -12.46 -3.57
N ASN A 66 11.04 -13.31 -2.85
CA ASN A 66 9.58 -13.22 -2.74
C ASN A 66 9.21 -11.91 -2.01
N VAL A 67 8.30 -11.12 -2.59
CA VAL A 67 7.69 -10.01 -1.85
C VAL A 67 6.63 -10.60 -0.96
N VAL A 68 6.74 -10.35 0.35
CA VAL A 68 5.80 -10.84 1.35
C VAL A 68 5.14 -9.64 2.00
N ILE A 69 3.81 -9.68 2.13
CA ILE A 69 3.05 -8.75 2.95
C ILE A 69 2.82 -9.45 4.29
N ASN A 70 3.40 -8.87 5.35
CA ASN A 70 3.28 -9.36 6.72
C ASN A 70 2.56 -8.31 7.56
N ASN A 71 1.26 -8.52 7.78
CA ASN A 71 0.49 -7.76 8.77
C ASN A 71 -0.03 -8.75 9.83
N ASN A 72 -0.43 -8.28 11.01
CA ASN A 72 -0.85 -9.10 12.17
C ASN A 72 -1.82 -10.27 11.87
N HIS A 73 -2.50 -10.26 10.73
CA HIS A 73 -3.46 -11.29 10.32
C HIS A 73 -3.10 -12.06 9.05
N ASN A 74 -2.09 -11.62 8.26
CA ASN A 74 -1.84 -12.15 6.92
C ASN A 74 -0.34 -12.24 6.61
N HIS A 75 0.08 -13.44 6.17
CA HIS A 75 1.38 -13.69 5.54
C HIS A 75 1.13 -14.05 4.07
N ILE A 76 1.27 -13.08 3.18
CA ILE A 76 0.92 -13.22 1.75
C ILE A 76 2.19 -13.15 0.91
N VAL A 77 2.50 -14.24 0.20
CA VAL A 77 3.54 -14.24 -0.83
C VAL A 77 2.97 -13.68 -2.12
N VAL A 78 3.47 -12.52 -2.55
CA VAL A 78 2.98 -11.81 -3.73
C VAL A 78 3.63 -12.41 -4.99
N PRO A 79 2.83 -12.98 -5.93
CA PRO A 79 3.34 -13.51 -7.18
C PRO A 79 4.13 -12.47 -7.99
N PRO A 80 5.18 -12.85 -8.76
CA PRO A 80 5.97 -11.90 -9.54
C PRO A 80 5.18 -11.06 -10.55
N ASN A 81 4.12 -11.63 -11.15
CA ASN A 81 3.21 -10.93 -12.07
C ASN A 81 2.19 -10.02 -11.36
N ARG A 82 2.19 -10.03 -10.02
CA ARG A 82 1.27 -9.27 -9.16
C ARG A 82 2.01 -8.19 -8.35
N ARG A 83 3.23 -7.86 -8.77
CA ARG A 83 4.04 -6.79 -8.20
C ARG A 83 4.74 -5.98 -9.30
N ARG A 84 4.96 -4.70 -9.04
CA ARG A 84 5.81 -3.82 -9.84
C ARG A 84 6.44 -2.76 -8.95
N VAL A 85 7.39 -2.01 -9.48
CA VAL A 85 7.98 -0.85 -8.82
C VAL A 85 7.66 0.39 -9.65
N TYR A 86 7.16 1.42 -8.98
CA TYR A 86 6.87 2.71 -9.58
C TYR A 86 7.43 3.80 -8.66
N HIS A 87 8.34 4.64 -9.17
CA HIS A 87 9.27 5.42 -8.35
C HIS A 87 9.98 4.55 -7.29
N ASP A 88 9.95 4.95 -6.03
CA ASP A 88 10.48 4.19 -4.89
C ASP A 88 9.38 3.34 -4.19
N VAL A 89 8.18 3.24 -4.78
CA VAL A 89 7.04 2.50 -4.23
C VAL A 89 6.96 1.11 -4.86
N VAL A 90 6.89 0.07 -4.04
CA VAL A 90 6.59 -1.28 -4.52
C VAL A 90 5.07 -1.47 -4.49
N VAL A 91 4.50 -1.60 -5.68
CA VAL A 91 3.07 -1.76 -5.90
C VAL A 91 2.76 -3.26 -5.92
N VAL A 92 1.86 -3.71 -5.06
CA VAL A 92 1.54 -5.13 -4.89
C VAL A 92 0.03 -5.31 -4.90
N ARG A 93 -0.51 -6.10 -5.82
CA ARG A 93 -1.95 -6.44 -5.83
C ARG A 93 -2.05 -7.95 -5.80
N PRO A 94 -1.96 -8.62 -4.65
CA PRO A 94 -2.04 -10.09 -4.63
C PRO A 94 -3.44 -10.57 -5.01
N TYR A 95 -4.49 -9.84 -4.63
CA TYR A 95 -5.91 -10.15 -4.89
C TYR A 95 -6.60 -9.06 -5.73
N GLY A 96 -7.73 -9.42 -6.33
CA GLY A 96 -8.54 -8.53 -7.16
C GLY A 96 -7.94 -8.21 -8.54
N HIS A 97 -8.46 -7.16 -9.17
CA HIS A 97 -8.11 -6.74 -10.51
C HIS A 97 -6.68 -6.17 -10.60
N TRP A 98 -6.04 -6.42 -11.75
CA TRP A 98 -4.71 -5.91 -12.07
C TRP A 98 -4.80 -4.76 -13.08
N TYR A 99 -4.67 -3.53 -12.59
CA TYR A 99 -4.66 -2.32 -13.42
C TYR A 99 -3.60 -1.31 -12.97
N GLY A 100 -3.43 -0.23 -13.74
CA GLY A 100 -2.67 0.96 -13.34
C GLY A 100 -3.51 1.94 -12.52
N GLY A 101 -2.86 2.77 -11.71
CA GLY A 101 -3.52 3.76 -10.88
C GLY A 101 -4.05 3.20 -9.55
N TYR A 102 -4.84 4.02 -8.85
CA TYR A 102 -5.41 3.76 -7.54
C TYR A 102 -6.70 4.57 -7.33
N GLY A 103 -7.83 3.89 -7.12
CA GLY A 103 -9.13 4.54 -6.97
C GLY A 103 -9.52 5.38 -8.18
N SER A 104 -9.84 6.66 -7.95
CA SER A 104 -10.20 7.62 -8.99
C SER A 104 -9.02 8.10 -9.86
N TYR A 105 -7.79 7.71 -9.52
CA TYR A 105 -6.59 7.99 -10.31
C TYR A 105 -6.31 6.79 -11.22
N TYR A 106 -6.45 6.94 -12.53
CA TYR A 106 -6.47 5.80 -13.47
C TYR A 106 -5.09 5.37 -14.00
N ASP A 107 -4.05 6.17 -13.75
CA ASP A 107 -2.67 5.84 -14.07
C ASP A 107 -1.74 6.01 -12.88
N ASP A 108 -0.57 5.38 -12.97
CA ASP A 108 0.40 5.38 -11.89
C ASP A 108 1.02 6.77 -11.65
N ASN A 109 1.09 7.65 -12.68
CA ASN A 109 1.64 9.00 -12.53
C ASN A 109 0.75 9.89 -11.67
N ASP A 110 -0.57 9.72 -11.75
CA ASP A 110 -1.51 10.47 -10.92
C ASP A 110 -1.71 9.81 -9.54
N ALA A 111 -1.58 8.48 -9.49
CA ALA A 111 -1.84 7.70 -8.29
C ALA A 111 -0.62 7.52 -7.36
N TRP A 112 0.58 7.93 -7.77
CA TRP A 112 1.84 7.54 -7.15
C TRP A 112 1.91 7.71 -5.63
N LYS A 113 1.23 8.74 -5.09
CA LYS A 113 1.17 8.99 -3.64
C LYS A 113 0.42 7.91 -2.85
N TRP A 114 -0.46 7.18 -3.51
CA TRP A 114 -1.40 6.23 -2.93
C TRP A 114 -1.06 4.78 -3.24
N LEU A 115 -0.17 4.51 -4.19
CA LEU A 115 0.13 3.16 -4.67
C LEU A 115 0.60 2.19 -3.56
N ALA A 116 1.19 2.70 -2.46
CA ALA A 116 1.57 1.87 -1.33
C ALA A 116 0.38 1.18 -0.64
N PHE A 117 -0.82 1.79 -0.67
CA PHE A 117 -2.03 1.21 -0.07
C PHE A 117 -2.47 -0.10 -0.74
N THR A 118 -1.94 -0.42 -1.93
CA THR A 118 -2.13 -1.74 -2.54
C THR A 118 -1.67 -2.90 -1.63
N ALA A 119 -0.77 -2.63 -0.67
CA ALA A 119 -0.36 -3.62 0.34
C ALA A 119 -1.37 -3.83 1.48
N ILE A 120 -2.32 -2.91 1.72
CA ILE A 120 -3.45 -3.14 2.64
C ILE A 120 -4.57 -3.82 1.85
N THR A 121 -4.39 -5.10 1.56
CA THR A 121 -5.26 -5.89 0.65
C THR A 121 -6.17 -6.86 1.41
N LEU A 122 -7.30 -7.21 0.80
CA LEU A 122 -8.22 -8.26 1.27
C LEU A 122 -8.34 -9.35 0.21
N LYS A 123 -8.59 -10.60 0.62
CA LYS A 123 -8.79 -11.70 -0.34
C LYS A 123 -10.14 -11.59 -1.03
N ILE A 124 -11.14 -11.03 -0.35
CA ILE A 124 -12.47 -10.80 -0.92
C ILE A 124 -12.47 -9.95 -2.20
N LEU A 125 -11.41 -9.18 -2.46
CA LEU A 125 -11.22 -8.42 -3.70
C LEU A 125 -11.25 -9.32 -4.95
N ASP A 126 -10.95 -10.62 -4.85
CA ASP A 126 -11.10 -11.57 -5.96
C ASP A 126 -12.56 -11.74 -6.43
N ASN A 127 -13.54 -11.25 -5.66
CA ASN A 127 -14.98 -11.43 -5.90
C ASN A 127 -15.72 -10.13 -6.25
N ILE A 128 -15.01 -9.04 -6.48
CA ILE A 128 -15.60 -7.76 -6.92
C ILE A 128 -15.09 -7.41 -8.32
N ASN A 129 -15.80 -6.51 -9.01
CA ASN A 129 -15.37 -5.99 -10.30
C ASN A 129 -14.34 -4.84 -10.13
N GLU A 130 -13.75 -4.37 -11.24
CA GLU A 130 -12.75 -3.30 -11.23
C GLU A 130 -13.29 -1.99 -10.63
N GLU A 131 -14.52 -1.60 -10.96
CA GLU A 131 -15.13 -0.36 -10.45
C GLU A 131 -15.34 -0.42 -8.93
N GLN A 132 -15.88 -1.53 -8.44
CA GLN A 132 -16.04 -1.80 -7.00
C GLN A 132 -14.69 -1.74 -6.26
N GLN A 133 -13.62 -2.26 -6.88
CA GLN A 133 -12.28 -2.15 -6.32
C GLN A 133 -11.78 -0.71 -6.30
N ARG A 134 -12.03 0.07 -7.35
CA ARG A 134 -11.68 1.49 -7.40
C ARG A 134 -12.45 2.31 -6.38
N GLU A 135 -13.73 2.02 -6.14
CA GLU A 135 -14.52 2.67 -5.08
C GLU A 135 -13.93 2.40 -3.69
N HIS A 136 -13.48 1.16 -3.43
CA HIS A 136 -12.76 0.84 -2.21
C HIS A 136 -11.43 1.60 -2.08
N GLU A 137 -10.62 1.61 -3.13
CA GLU A 137 -9.34 2.32 -3.18
C GLU A 137 -9.55 3.84 -2.99
N ALA A 138 -10.60 4.42 -3.57
CA ALA A 138 -10.99 5.82 -3.39
C ALA A 138 -11.41 6.11 -1.94
N ALA A 139 -12.12 5.19 -1.29
CA ALA A 139 -12.44 5.29 0.13
C ALA A 139 -11.17 5.30 1.00
N GLN A 140 -10.14 4.52 0.65
CA GLN A 140 -8.84 4.55 1.34
C GLN A 140 -8.13 5.90 1.16
N VAL A 141 -8.10 6.45 -0.06
CA VAL A 141 -7.56 7.79 -0.32
C VAL A 141 -8.27 8.83 0.55
N LYS A 142 -9.60 8.84 0.57
CA LYS A 142 -10.38 9.79 1.37
C LYS A 142 -10.14 9.63 2.88
N ALA A 143 -9.99 8.40 3.36
CA ALA A 143 -9.70 8.11 4.77
C ALA A 143 -8.37 8.72 5.25
N THR A 144 -7.42 8.98 4.34
CA THR A 144 -6.12 9.58 4.69
C THR A 144 -6.20 11.01 5.22
N THR A 145 -7.32 11.71 4.97
CA THR A 145 -7.58 13.08 5.45
C THR A 145 -8.86 13.18 6.28
N ALA A 146 -9.68 12.14 6.33
CA ALA A 146 -10.90 12.10 7.13
C ALA A 146 -10.61 12.24 8.64
N PRO A 147 -11.55 12.76 9.45
CA PRO A 147 -11.47 12.68 10.91
C PRO A 147 -11.32 11.24 11.42
N LEU A 148 -10.64 11.08 12.56
CA LEU A 148 -10.52 9.77 13.19
C LEU A 148 -11.88 9.20 13.59
N ASN A 149 -12.03 7.89 13.48
CA ASN A 149 -13.25 7.13 13.77
C ASN A 149 -14.47 7.52 12.92
N GLN A 150 -14.26 8.23 11.81
CA GLN A 150 -15.30 8.50 10.83
C GLN A 150 -15.17 7.51 9.64
N PRO A 151 -16.12 6.57 9.46
CA PRO A 151 -16.05 5.62 8.37
C PRO A 151 -16.34 6.30 7.03
N ILE A 152 -15.47 6.08 6.04
CA ILE A 152 -15.73 6.37 4.64
C ILE A 152 -16.34 5.13 4.01
N THR A 153 -17.64 5.20 3.72
CA THR A 153 -18.40 4.08 3.16
C THR A 153 -18.52 4.19 1.64
N TRP A 154 -18.52 3.04 0.96
CA TRP A 154 -18.84 2.91 -0.46
C TRP A 154 -19.80 1.73 -0.66
N ASN A 155 -20.57 1.77 -1.74
CA ASN A 155 -21.52 0.73 -2.11
C ASN A 155 -21.68 0.73 -3.63
N ASP A 156 -21.54 -0.44 -4.24
CA ASP A 156 -21.84 -0.63 -5.66
C ASP A 156 -22.36 -2.07 -5.89
N GLY A 157 -23.62 -2.17 -6.33
CA GLY A 157 -24.29 -3.43 -6.62
C GLY A 157 -24.35 -4.38 -5.41
N ASN A 158 -23.69 -5.54 -5.53
CA ASN A 158 -23.65 -6.59 -4.51
C ASN A 158 -22.47 -6.45 -3.53
N ALA A 159 -21.65 -5.41 -3.69
CA ALA A 159 -20.47 -5.15 -2.88
C ALA A 159 -20.61 -3.82 -2.13
N SER A 160 -20.07 -3.78 -0.92
CA SER A 160 -20.00 -2.55 -0.12
C SER A 160 -18.83 -2.63 0.82
N GLY A 161 -18.41 -1.50 1.35
CA GLY A 161 -17.33 -1.49 2.32
C GLY A 161 -17.17 -0.17 3.02
N SER A 162 -16.19 -0.14 3.91
CA SER A 162 -15.80 1.05 4.62
C SER A 162 -14.30 1.08 4.89
N VAL A 163 -13.76 2.29 4.99
CA VAL A 163 -12.39 2.54 5.45
C VAL A 163 -12.44 3.59 6.53
N THR A 164 -11.83 3.30 7.67
CA THR A 164 -11.81 4.18 8.85
C THR A 164 -10.38 4.37 9.29
N ALA A 165 -9.95 5.62 9.42
CA ALA A 165 -8.72 5.90 10.13
C ALA A 165 -9.03 5.89 11.65
N VAL A 166 -8.46 4.93 12.37
CA VAL A 166 -8.79 4.68 13.79
C VAL A 166 -7.83 5.37 14.74
N ARG A 167 -6.60 5.63 14.27
CA ARG A 167 -5.54 6.28 15.04
C ARG A 167 -4.62 7.08 14.12
N ASP A 168 -4.04 8.15 14.63
CA ASP A 168 -2.94 8.86 13.97
C ASP A 168 -1.88 9.27 15.00
N GLY A 169 -0.74 9.74 14.48
CA GLY A 169 0.40 10.07 15.30
C GLY A 169 1.65 10.39 14.48
N THR A 170 2.80 10.32 15.13
CA THR A 170 4.08 10.64 14.51
C THR A 170 5.05 9.50 14.75
N SER A 171 5.74 9.05 13.72
CA SER A 171 6.77 8.02 13.89
C SER A 171 8.00 8.53 14.66
N ASN A 172 8.91 7.61 14.97
CA ASN A 172 10.22 7.94 15.54
C ASN A 172 11.04 8.87 14.61
N ASN A 173 10.81 8.79 13.31
CA ASN A 173 11.48 9.62 12.30
C ASN A 173 10.71 10.91 11.96
N GLY A 174 9.66 11.23 12.71
CA GLY A 174 8.90 12.47 12.53
C GLY A 174 7.84 12.45 11.42
N ARG A 175 7.56 11.29 10.80
CA ARG A 175 6.54 11.17 9.74
C ARG A 175 5.15 11.13 10.35
N TYR A 176 4.18 11.77 9.71
CA TYR A 176 2.77 11.63 10.07
C TYR A 176 2.30 10.24 9.69
N CYS A 177 1.71 9.50 10.63
CA CYS A 177 1.23 8.14 10.41
C CYS A 177 -0.22 8.00 10.81
N ARG A 178 -0.93 7.12 10.10
CA ARG A 178 -2.33 6.78 10.35
C ARG A 178 -2.51 5.26 10.29
N GLU A 179 -3.32 4.75 11.21
CA GLU A 179 -3.79 3.36 11.20
C GLU A 179 -5.19 3.30 10.57
N PHE A 180 -5.35 2.38 9.63
CA PHE A 180 -6.58 2.18 8.88
C PHE A 180 -7.17 0.82 9.24
N GLN A 181 -8.46 0.82 9.53
CA GLN A 181 -9.31 -0.36 9.51
C GLN A 181 -10.18 -0.30 8.25
N GLN A 182 -10.22 -1.39 7.50
CA GLN A 182 -11.06 -1.51 6.32
C GLN A 182 -11.92 -2.76 6.38
N SER A 183 -13.07 -2.69 5.72
CA SER A 183 -14.06 -3.75 5.69
C SER A 183 -14.71 -3.81 4.32
N ILE A 184 -14.87 -5.01 3.77
CA ILE A 184 -15.59 -5.24 2.52
C ILE A 184 -16.58 -6.37 2.72
N THR A 185 -17.80 -6.18 2.24
CA THR A 185 -18.87 -7.19 2.23
C THR A 185 -19.32 -7.45 0.80
N VAL A 186 -19.30 -8.73 0.38
CA VAL A 186 -19.75 -9.20 -0.94
C VAL A 186 -20.62 -10.43 -0.75
N GLY A 187 -21.86 -10.41 -1.24
CA GLY A 187 -22.76 -11.56 -1.16
C GLY A 187 -22.96 -12.11 0.26
N GLY A 188 -23.00 -11.22 1.27
CA GLY A 188 -23.15 -11.58 2.68
C GLY A 188 -21.88 -12.05 3.39
N LYS A 189 -20.75 -12.19 2.68
CA LYS A 189 -19.44 -12.47 3.28
C LYS A 189 -18.72 -11.17 3.57
N LYS A 190 -18.16 -11.03 4.78
CA LYS A 190 -17.43 -9.85 5.24
C LYS A 190 -15.98 -10.22 5.52
N GLU A 191 -15.04 -9.41 5.04
CA GLU A 191 -13.64 -9.48 5.43
C GLU A 191 -13.17 -8.12 5.94
N ASP A 192 -12.29 -8.15 6.93
CA ASP A 192 -11.69 -6.96 7.55
C ASP A 192 -10.16 -7.02 7.41
N ALA A 193 -9.54 -5.85 7.27
CA ALA A 193 -8.08 -5.72 7.23
C ALA A 193 -7.62 -4.45 7.92
N PHE A 194 -6.36 -4.46 8.33
CA PHE A 194 -5.74 -3.37 9.06
C PHE A 194 -4.38 -3.07 8.45
N GLY A 195 -3.98 -1.81 8.53
CA GLY A 195 -2.62 -1.41 8.17
C GLY A 195 -2.31 -0.01 8.66
N THR A 196 -1.05 0.21 8.99
CA THR A 196 -0.51 1.51 9.31
C THR A 196 0.23 2.05 8.09
N ALA A 197 0.03 3.33 7.78
CA ALA A 197 0.78 4.02 6.75
C ALA A 197 1.34 5.34 7.27
N CYS A 198 2.56 5.67 6.86
CA CYS A 198 3.23 6.92 7.16
C CYS A 198 3.45 7.73 5.89
N GLN A 199 3.21 9.04 5.97
CA GLN A 199 3.41 9.97 4.86
C GLN A 199 4.86 10.44 4.79
N ASN A 200 5.45 10.34 3.61
CA ASN A 200 6.78 10.83 3.28
C ASN A 200 6.76 12.35 3.01
N PRO A 201 7.94 13.01 3.06
CA PRO A 201 8.04 14.45 2.78
C PRO A 201 7.55 14.87 1.39
N ASP A 202 7.62 13.96 0.41
CA ASP A 202 7.12 14.16 -0.96
C ASP A 202 5.58 13.97 -1.08
N GLY A 203 4.94 13.56 0.01
CA GLY A 203 3.50 13.34 0.12
C GLY A 203 3.05 11.92 -0.22
N ALA A 204 3.94 11.03 -0.68
CA ALA A 204 3.61 9.63 -0.87
C ALA A 204 3.45 8.91 0.47
N TRP A 205 2.57 7.92 0.49
CA TRP A 205 2.38 7.06 1.64
C TRP A 205 3.26 5.83 1.54
N GLU A 206 3.59 5.28 2.70
CA GLU A 206 4.30 4.04 2.83
C GLU A 206 3.66 3.20 3.92
N ILE A 207 3.41 1.93 3.62
CA ILE A 207 2.91 0.98 4.61
C ILE A 207 4.06 0.60 5.54
N VAL A 208 3.80 0.71 6.83
CA VAL A 208 4.74 0.30 7.88
C VAL A 208 4.13 -0.84 8.68
N SER A 209 5.00 -1.73 9.14
CA SER A 209 4.65 -2.72 10.16
C SER A 209 4.57 -2.03 11.53
N ASP A 210 3.62 -2.46 12.36
CA ASP A 210 3.57 -2.07 13.77
C ASP A 210 4.64 -2.80 14.62
#